data_AF-A0A348MYS7-F1
#
_entry.id   AF-A0A348MYS7-F1
#
_cell.length_a   1.000
_cell.length_b   1.000
_cell.length_c   1.000
_cell.angle_alpha   90.00
_cell.angle_beta   90.00
_cell.angle_gamma   90.00
#
_symmetry.space_group_name_H-M   'P 1'
#
loop_
_entity.id
_entity.type
_entity.pdbx_description
1 polymer ?
#
loop_
_entity_poly.entity_id
_entity_poly.type
_entity_poly.pdbx_seq_one_letter_code
_entity_poly.pdbx_strand_id
1 'polypeptide(L)'
;DCYDEVLEYGQVPNMRYKTPVWVLDFAGNKALLQQLQEIFDHLHHTTLFIGITDIEAQQNKPAGKLKGEVFFAPEHIKLLIKLWGHELFMREYGHAWQQVVQGIEAQYCIDEFSGVDALIQRYQQLVKGELPPNQLLFGEF
;
A
#
# COMPACT_ATOMS: atom_id res chain seq x y z
N ASP A 1 5.91 18.47 -2.37
CA ASP A 1 4.49 18.11 -2.58
C ASP A 1 4.39 16.75 -3.24
N CYS A 2 3.67 15.82 -2.61
CA CYS A 2 3.49 14.46 -3.12
C CYS A 2 2.23 14.30 -4.00
N TYR A 3 1.38 15.34 -4.05
CA TYR A 3 0.09 15.31 -4.76
C TYR A 3 -0.14 16.64 -5.47
N ASP A 4 -0.71 16.57 -6.68
CA ASP A 4 -1.14 17.74 -7.44
C ASP A 4 -2.52 18.26 -6.97
N GLU A 5 -3.37 17.36 -6.44
CA GLU A 5 -4.72 17.67 -5.97
C GLU A 5 -5.12 16.74 -4.80
N VAL A 6 -5.84 17.27 -3.82
CA VAL A 6 -6.46 16.51 -2.73
C VAL A 6 -7.93 16.87 -2.68
N LEU A 7 -8.79 15.86 -2.73
CA LEU A 7 -10.25 16.02 -2.76
C LEU A 7 -10.90 15.35 -1.56
N GLU A 8 -11.83 16.07 -0.94
CA GLU A 8 -12.80 15.49 -0.02
C GLU A 8 -13.87 14.70 -0.78
N TYR A 9 -14.54 13.76 -0.10
CA TYR A 9 -15.58 12.94 -0.72
C TYR A 9 -16.71 13.75 -1.36
N GLY A 10 -17.08 14.90 -0.77
CA GLY A 10 -18.11 15.79 -1.32
C GLY A 10 -17.72 16.47 -2.65
N GLN A 11 -16.44 16.50 -2.99
CA GLN A 11 -15.92 17.13 -4.21
C GLN A 11 -15.80 16.13 -5.37
N VAL A 12 -15.77 14.83 -5.08
CA VAL A 12 -15.68 13.74 -6.07
C VAL A 12 -16.69 13.86 -7.23
N PRO A 13 -17.98 14.17 -7.02
CA PRO A 13 -18.94 14.32 -8.13
C PRO A 13 -18.55 15.36 -9.19
N ASN A 14 -17.70 16.33 -8.82
CA ASN A 14 -17.29 17.44 -9.68
C ASN A 14 -15.98 17.17 -10.43
N MET A 15 -15.36 16.00 -10.23
CA MET A 15 -14.14 15.61 -10.95
C MET A 15 -14.39 15.55 -12.45
N ARG A 16 -13.53 16.21 -13.24
CA ARG A 16 -13.59 16.23 -14.70
C ARG A 16 -12.18 16.09 -15.27
N TYR A 17 -11.81 14.86 -15.63
CA TYR A 17 -10.55 14.58 -16.33
C TYR A 17 -10.79 14.46 -17.84
N LYS A 18 -9.73 14.68 -18.62
CA LYS A 18 -9.76 14.59 -20.09
C LYS A 18 -8.86 13.47 -20.64
N THR A 19 -8.17 12.77 -19.75
CA THR A 19 -7.22 11.71 -20.06
C THR A 19 -7.68 10.41 -19.40
N PRO A 20 -7.26 9.24 -19.92
CA PRO A 20 -7.50 7.97 -19.25
C PRO A 20 -7.03 8.00 -17.78
N VAL A 21 -7.83 7.44 -16.88
CA VAL A 21 -7.62 7.47 -15.44
C VAL A 21 -7.38 6.05 -14.91
N TRP A 22 -6.34 5.94 -14.08
CA TRP A 22 -6.10 4.77 -13.25
C TRP A 22 -6.56 5.07 -11.83
N VAL A 23 -7.30 4.14 -11.22
CA VAL A 23 -7.72 4.24 -9.82
C VAL A 23 -6.87 3.27 -9.00
N LEU A 24 -6.10 3.80 -8.05
CA LEU A 24 -5.30 3.01 -7.12
C LEU A 24 -6.00 3.06 -5.75
N ASP A 25 -6.71 1.99 -5.40
CA ASP A 25 -7.52 1.94 -4.19
C ASP A 25 -6.83 1.18 -3.06
N PHE A 26 -6.68 1.83 -1.91
CA PHE A 26 -6.15 1.24 -0.68
C PHE A 26 -7.24 1.04 0.40
N ALA A 27 -8.46 1.57 0.18
CA ALA A 27 -9.49 1.68 1.21
C ALA A 27 -10.63 0.65 1.03
N GLY A 28 -10.89 0.18 -0.20
CA GLY A 28 -11.94 -0.80 -0.47
C GLY A 28 -13.36 -0.23 -0.39
N ASN A 29 -13.55 1.10 -0.46
CA ASN A 29 -14.87 1.72 -0.39
C ASN A 29 -15.66 1.48 -1.70
N LYS A 30 -16.48 0.41 -1.72
CA LYS A 30 -17.22 -0.03 -2.91
C LYS A 30 -18.14 1.05 -3.50
N ALA A 31 -18.83 1.85 -2.68
CA ALA A 31 -19.75 2.87 -3.16
C ALA A 31 -19.02 4.00 -3.89
N LEU A 32 -17.90 4.45 -3.32
CA LEU A 32 -17.04 5.45 -3.95
C LEU A 32 -16.45 4.92 -5.27
N LEU A 33 -16.00 3.67 -5.29
CA LEU A 33 -15.43 3.06 -6.49
C LEU A 33 -16.45 2.91 -7.63
N GLN A 34 -17.70 2.59 -7.30
CA GLN A 34 -18.79 2.57 -8.29
C GLN A 34 -19.04 3.98 -8.84
N GLN A 35 -19.09 4.99 -7.97
CA GLN A 35 -19.25 6.39 -8.37
C GLN A 35 -18.09 6.85 -9.27
N LEU A 36 -16.84 6.52 -8.94
CA LEU A 36 -15.68 6.85 -9.76
C LEU A 36 -15.75 6.15 -11.14
N GLN A 37 -16.16 4.88 -11.18
CA GLN A 37 -16.37 4.15 -12.44
C GLN A 37 -17.44 4.82 -13.32
N GLU A 38 -18.49 5.37 -12.73
CA GLU A 38 -19.52 6.13 -13.45
C GLU A 38 -19.03 7.51 -13.91
N ILE A 39 -18.28 8.24 -13.07
CA ILE A 39 -17.74 9.56 -13.41
C ILE A 39 -16.72 9.46 -14.55
N PHE A 40 -15.84 8.47 -14.49
CA PHE A 40 -14.79 8.31 -15.49
C PHE A 40 -15.30 7.63 -16.76
N ASP A 41 -16.26 6.70 -16.65
CA ASP A 41 -16.88 6.01 -17.79
C ASP A 41 -15.85 5.52 -18.82
N HIS A 42 -15.85 6.06 -20.04
CA HIS A 42 -14.90 5.70 -21.11
C HIS A 42 -13.44 6.10 -20.83
N LEU A 43 -13.20 7.01 -19.88
CA LEU A 43 -11.86 7.37 -19.42
C LEU A 43 -11.34 6.39 -18.35
N HIS A 44 -12.18 5.54 -17.77
CA HIS A 44 -11.73 4.59 -16.77
C HIS A 44 -10.88 3.49 -17.43
N HIS A 45 -9.57 3.52 -17.21
CA HIS A 45 -8.67 2.54 -17.78
C HIS A 45 -8.62 1.26 -16.94
N THR A 46 -8.32 1.40 -15.65
CA THR A 46 -8.29 0.28 -14.71
C THR A 46 -8.47 0.77 -13.27
N THR A 47 -8.91 -0.14 -12.41
CA THR A 47 -8.84 0.01 -10.95
C THR A 47 -7.94 -1.08 -10.42
N LEU A 48 -6.90 -0.68 -9.69
CA LEU A 48 -6.04 -1.59 -8.94
C LEU A 48 -6.39 -1.51 -7.47
N PHE A 49 -6.74 -2.64 -6.89
CA PHE A 49 -6.96 -2.75 -5.46
C PHE A 49 -5.66 -3.16 -4.77
N ILE A 50 -5.12 -2.28 -3.91
CA ILE A 50 -3.83 -2.41 -3.26
C ILE A 50 -4.04 -2.67 -1.77
N GLY A 51 -3.39 -3.71 -1.25
CA GLY A 51 -3.48 -4.04 0.18
C GLY A 51 -4.79 -4.73 0.59
N ILE A 52 -5.57 -5.29 -0.35
CA ILE A 52 -6.69 -6.17 0.00
C ILE A 52 -6.13 -7.45 0.63
N THR A 53 -6.07 -7.49 1.96
CA THR A 53 -5.63 -8.65 2.74
C THR A 53 -6.77 -9.59 3.10
N ASP A 54 -8.03 -9.19 2.88
CA ASP A 54 -9.22 -10.01 3.18
C ASP A 54 -9.90 -10.50 1.89
N ILE A 55 -9.57 -11.74 1.52
CA ILE A 55 -10.11 -12.47 0.36
C ILE A 55 -11.59 -12.86 0.62
N GLU A 56 -12.03 -12.98 1.87
CA GLU A 56 -13.40 -13.41 2.22
C GLU A 56 -14.41 -12.26 2.09
N ALA A 57 -14.03 -11.02 2.42
CA ALA A 57 -14.85 -9.82 2.25
C ALA A 57 -15.20 -9.49 0.76
N GLN A 58 -14.48 -10.10 -0.19
CA GLN A 58 -14.79 -10.03 -1.63
C GLN A 58 -16.00 -10.89 -2.04
N GLN A 59 -16.45 -11.83 -1.20
CA GLN A 59 -17.58 -12.72 -1.52
C GLN A 59 -18.94 -12.03 -1.41
N ASN A 60 -19.05 -11.02 -0.54
CA ASN A 60 -20.28 -10.22 -0.41
C ASN A 60 -20.36 -9.17 -1.53
N LYS A 61 -21.19 -9.46 -2.53
CA LYS A 61 -21.49 -8.62 -3.69
C LYS A 61 -22.77 -7.80 -3.44
N PRO A 62 -22.70 -6.55 -2.93
CA PRO A 62 -23.77 -5.61 -3.18
C PRO A 62 -23.90 -5.37 -4.70
N ALA A 63 -25.08 -4.94 -5.16
CA ALA A 63 -25.39 -4.85 -6.59
C ALA A 63 -24.38 -3.96 -7.36
N GLY A 64 -23.97 -4.41 -8.55
CA GLY A 64 -23.00 -3.73 -9.42
C GLY A 64 -21.63 -4.42 -9.48
N LYS A 65 -21.12 -4.68 -10.69
CA LYS A 65 -19.78 -5.26 -10.90
C LYS A 65 -18.75 -4.13 -10.93
N LEU A 66 -17.95 -4.01 -9.87
CA LEU A 66 -16.72 -3.21 -9.89
C LEU A 66 -15.75 -3.84 -10.90
N LYS A 67 -15.23 -3.02 -11.82
CA LYS A 67 -14.15 -3.42 -12.74
C LYS A 67 -12.82 -3.08 -12.08
N GLY A 68 -11.97 -4.08 -11.90
CA GLY A 68 -10.63 -3.88 -11.36
C GLY A 68 -9.92 -5.20 -11.09
N GLU A 69 -8.63 -5.11 -10.80
CA GLU A 69 -7.74 -6.22 -10.50
C GLU A 69 -7.10 -6.00 -9.13
N VAL A 70 -6.89 -7.09 -8.39
CA VAL A 70 -6.12 -7.00 -7.14
C VAL A 70 -4.65 -6.87 -7.52
N PHE A 71 -4.01 -5.79 -7.09
CA PHE A 71 -2.57 -5.65 -7.18
C PHE A 71 -1.93 -6.53 -6.09
N PHE A 72 -1.78 -7.81 -6.42
CA PHE A 72 -1.28 -8.81 -5.50
C PHE A 72 0.14 -9.25 -5.90
N ALA A 73 1.14 -8.69 -5.23
CA ALA A 73 2.54 -9.11 -5.38
C ALA A 73 2.75 -10.63 -5.22
N PRO A 74 1.99 -11.37 -4.39
CA PRO A 74 2.17 -12.82 -4.27
C PRO A 74 1.94 -13.63 -5.54
N GLU A 75 1.09 -13.19 -6.48
CA GLU A 75 0.94 -13.92 -7.76
C GLU A 75 2.18 -13.78 -8.64
N HIS A 76 2.82 -12.61 -8.64
CA HIS A 76 4.12 -12.43 -9.28
C HIS A 76 5.22 -13.24 -8.60
N ILE A 77 5.22 -13.33 -7.26
CA ILE A 77 6.14 -14.20 -6.52
C ILE A 77 5.95 -15.67 -6.94
N LYS A 78 4.70 -16.17 -6.99
CA LYS A 78 4.41 -17.53 -7.47
C LYS A 78 4.88 -17.76 -8.91
N LEU A 79 4.66 -16.79 -9.78
CA LEU A 79 5.13 -16.85 -11.17
C LEU A 79 6.66 -16.93 -11.25
N LEU A 80 7.37 -16.07 -10.52
CA LEU A 80 8.83 -16.04 -10.49
C LEU A 80 9.40 -17.33 -9.91
N ILE A 81 8.84 -17.84 -8.81
CA ILE A 81 9.24 -19.14 -8.24
C ILE A 81 9.03 -20.27 -9.27
N LYS A 82 7.91 -20.25 -10.01
CA LYS A 82 7.63 -21.24 -11.05
C LYS A 82 8.62 -21.17 -12.22
N LEU A 83 9.00 -19.96 -12.64
CA LEU A 83 9.87 -19.74 -13.80
C LEU A 83 11.36 -19.95 -13.48
N TRP A 84 11.80 -19.52 -12.31
CA TRP A 84 13.21 -19.47 -11.93
C TRP A 84 13.62 -20.60 -10.99
N GLY A 85 12.66 -21.24 -10.33
CA GLY A 85 12.92 -22.11 -9.20
C GLY A 85 13.16 -21.33 -7.92
N HIS A 86 12.98 -22.01 -6.78
CA HIS A 86 13.00 -21.38 -5.46
C HIS A 86 14.37 -20.77 -5.11
N GLU A 87 15.47 -21.47 -5.38
CA GLU A 87 16.82 -21.01 -5.02
C GLU A 87 17.20 -19.71 -5.75
N LEU A 88 17.00 -19.68 -7.06
CA LEU A 88 17.30 -18.50 -7.87
C LEU A 88 16.40 -17.33 -7.46
N PHE A 89 15.11 -17.56 -7.26
CA PHE A 89 14.20 -16.54 -6.75
C PHE A 89 14.69 -15.94 -5.42
N MET A 90 15.04 -16.76 -4.43
CA MET A 90 15.49 -16.27 -3.13
C MET A 90 16.76 -15.43 -3.23
N ARG A 91 17.70 -15.82 -4.11
CA ARG A 91 18.93 -15.06 -4.36
C ARG A 91 18.64 -13.70 -4.97
N GLU A 92 17.89 -13.65 -6.07
CA GLU A 92 17.59 -12.39 -6.77
C GLU A 92 16.69 -11.47 -5.92
N TYR A 93 15.72 -12.05 -5.20
CA TYR A 93 14.85 -11.32 -4.28
C TYR A 93 15.64 -10.71 -3.11
N GLY A 94 16.56 -11.46 -2.51
CA GLY A 94 17.46 -10.96 -1.46
C GLY A 94 18.38 -9.84 -1.96
N HIS A 95 18.96 -10.01 -3.15
CA HIS A 95 19.80 -8.99 -3.77
C HIS A 95 19.03 -7.68 -4.04
N ALA A 96 17.80 -7.78 -4.58
CA ALA A 96 16.94 -6.61 -4.79
C ALA A 96 16.62 -5.88 -3.48
N TRP A 97 16.34 -6.63 -2.40
CA TRP A 97 16.12 -6.02 -1.08
C TRP A 97 17.36 -5.33 -0.53
N GLN A 98 18.55 -5.88 -0.73
CA GLN A 98 19.80 -5.20 -0.33
C GLN A 98 19.97 -3.85 -1.03
N GLN A 99 19.60 -3.75 -2.31
CA GLN A 99 19.62 -2.48 -3.04
C GLN A 99 18.63 -1.45 -2.47
N VAL A 100 17.44 -1.91 -2.06
CA VAL A 100 16.46 -1.04 -1.39
C VAL A 100 17.03 -0.53 -0.06
N VAL A 101 17.60 -1.41 0.76
CA VAL A 101 18.22 -1.03 2.05
C VAL A 101 19.28 0.04 1.83
N GLN A 102 20.18 -0.15 0.88
CA GLN A 102 21.22 0.84 0.56
C GLN A 102 20.64 2.21 0.16
N GLY A 103 19.50 2.23 -0.53
CA GLY A 103 18.84 3.46 -0.96
C GLY A 103 18.16 4.23 0.17
N ILE A 104 17.79 3.55 1.26
CA ILE A 104 17.02 4.14 2.35
C ILE A 104 17.80 4.30 3.65
N GLU A 105 18.89 3.54 3.85
CA GLU A 105 19.63 3.46 5.13
C GLU A 105 20.01 4.85 5.66
N ALA A 106 20.59 5.71 4.82
CA ALA A 106 21.00 7.06 5.22
C ALA A 106 19.84 7.98 5.62
N GLN A 107 18.60 7.61 5.30
CA GLN A 107 17.42 8.40 5.64
C GLN A 107 16.90 8.08 7.05
N TYR A 108 17.25 6.92 7.62
CA TYR A 108 16.73 6.43 8.89
C TYR A 108 17.77 6.44 10.01
N CYS A 109 17.31 6.65 11.23
CA CYS A 109 18.11 6.51 12.46
C CYS A 109 17.54 5.36 13.29
N ILE A 110 18.36 4.39 13.66
CA ILE A 110 17.96 3.28 14.52
C ILE A 110 18.15 3.69 15.99
N ASP A 111 17.08 3.58 16.78
CA ASP A 111 17.09 3.67 18.24
C ASP A 111 16.94 2.27 18.82
N GLU A 112 18.06 1.74 19.29
CA GLU A 112 18.14 0.44 19.94
C GLU A 112 17.82 0.58 21.43
N PHE A 113 16.97 -0.31 21.94
CA PHE A 113 16.58 -0.32 23.34
C PHE A 113 16.31 -1.73 23.86
N SER A 114 16.33 -1.88 25.18
CA SER A 114 16.09 -3.16 25.82
C SER A 114 15.16 -3.03 27.02
N GLY A 115 14.35 -4.07 27.22
CA GLY A 115 13.46 -4.21 28.36
C GLY A 115 12.09 -3.58 28.16
N VAL A 116 11.13 -4.10 28.92
CA VAL A 116 9.70 -3.74 28.82
C VAL A 116 9.45 -2.26 29.16
N ASP A 117 10.16 -1.70 30.13
CA ASP A 117 9.99 -0.28 30.51
C ASP A 117 10.36 0.67 29.36
N ALA A 118 11.45 0.36 28.65
CA ALA A 118 11.91 1.13 27.50
C ALA A 118 10.95 1.02 26.30
N LEU A 119 10.31 -0.13 26.12
CA LEU A 119 9.24 -0.32 25.13
C LEU A 119 8.04 0.57 25.42
N ILE A 120 7.55 0.53 26.65
CA ILE A 120 6.36 1.30 27.07
C ILE A 120 6.63 2.79 26.85
N GLN A 121 7.80 3.28 27.25
CA GLN A 121 8.18 4.67 27.06
C GLN A 121 8.15 5.09 25.58
N ARG A 122 8.81 4.32 24.70
CA ARG A 122 8.91 4.66 23.26
C ARG A 122 7.57 4.54 22.55
N TYR A 123 6.77 3.55 22.92
CA TYR A 123 5.40 3.42 22.42
C TYR A 123 4.56 4.65 22.80
N GLN A 124 4.68 5.15 24.03
CA GLN A 124 3.98 6.38 24.43
C GLN A 124 4.46 7.60 23.64
N GLN A 125 5.76 7.73 23.37
CA GLN A 125 6.31 8.80 22.54
C GLN A 125 5.79 8.71 21.09
N LEU A 126 5.74 7.51 20.52
CA LEU A 126 5.19 7.25 19.18
C LEU A 126 3.73 7.69 19.08
N VAL A 127 2.89 7.25 20.04
CA VAL A 127 1.45 7.58 20.06
C VAL A 127 1.20 9.08 20.20
N LYS A 128 2.10 9.80 20.88
CA LYS A 128 2.04 11.27 21.02
C LYS A 128 2.62 12.02 19.82
N GLY A 129 3.22 11.34 18.85
CA GLY A 129 3.90 11.97 17.71
C GLY A 129 5.21 12.67 18.10
N GLU A 130 5.85 12.25 19.19
CA GLU A 130 7.11 12.82 19.69
C GLU A 130 8.35 12.20 19.01
N LEU A 131 8.16 11.10 18.27
CA LEU A 131 9.23 10.47 17.50
C LEU A 131 9.28 11.06 16.09
N PRO A 132 10.48 11.43 15.59
CA PRO A 132 10.64 11.85 14.21
C PRO A 132 10.32 10.68 13.26
N PRO A 133 9.76 10.95 12.07
CA PRO A 133 9.26 9.91 11.15
C PRO A 133 10.35 9.01 10.59
N ASN A 134 11.62 9.41 10.73
CA ASN A 134 12.77 8.64 10.28
C ASN A 134 13.46 7.85 11.41
N GLN A 135 12.89 7.80 12.62
CA GLN A 135 13.41 6.97 13.70
C GLN A 135 12.80 5.57 13.65
N LEU A 136 13.66 4.56 13.53
CA LEU A 136 13.30 3.14 13.61
C LEU A 136 13.58 2.64 15.02
N LEU A 137 12.56 2.07 15.65
CA LEU A 137 12.67 1.50 17.00
C LEU A 137 13.05 0.03 16.90
N PHE A 138 14.20 -0.35 17.47
CA PHE A 138 14.65 -1.74 17.53
C PHE A 138 14.77 -2.18 18.99
N GLY A 139 13.90 -3.07 19.42
CA GLY A 139 13.79 -3.48 20.82
C GLY A 139 14.17 -4.95 21.05
N GLU A 140 14.93 -5.21 22.11
CA GLU A 140 15.19 -6.56 22.63
C GLU A 140 14.48 -6.75 23.99
N PHE A 141 13.78 -7.88 24.17
CA PHE A 141 12.89 -8.13 25.33
C PHE A 141 13.19 -9.45 26.03
#